data_AF-A0AAP0K298-F1
#
_entry.id   AF-A0AAP0K298-F1
#
_cell.length_a   1.000
_cell.length_b   1.000
_cell.length_c   1.000
_cell.angle_alpha   90.00
_cell.angle_beta   90.00
_cell.angle_gamma   90.00
#
_symmetry.space_group_name_H-M   'P 1'
#
loop_
_entity.id
_entity.type
_entity.pdbx_description
1 polymer ?
#
loop_
_entity_poly.entity_id
_entity_poly.type
_entity_poly.pdbx_seq_one_letter_code
_entity_poly.pdbx_strand_id
1 'polypeptide(L)'
;MSRLASNPGPDIQSFRLRWSSHNYKALKCIKKWISTALSRNVAILDIYLAPGLTVFTVPAKVFDASSPSVKVIKLESHFYGHRFMLPIPMLSSPNLKILELIKIKLPKGDSNGEAILGCPVLETLVMKQCHYSHLKVLNLSLNRLKELEIDNSAERFRVTGVGDCKLELHAPNLSIFVYMFIWELGSAYRRTAISMPAFRGTTFEVSPRAKGCKGCGS
;
A
#
# COMPACT_ATOMS: atom_id res chain seq x y z
N MET A 1 -8.83 18.44 -47.95
CA MET A 1 -9.37 18.91 -46.66
C MET A 1 -10.18 17.78 -46.03
N SER A 2 -9.72 17.24 -44.91
CA SER A 2 -10.54 16.42 -44.02
C SER A 2 -9.98 16.53 -42.60
N ARG A 3 -10.55 17.47 -41.85
CA ARG A 3 -10.33 17.65 -40.42
C ARG A 3 -10.99 16.47 -39.70
N LEU A 4 -10.21 15.51 -39.21
CA LEU A 4 -10.66 14.69 -38.09
C LEU A 4 -10.47 15.53 -36.84
N ALA A 5 -11.57 16.15 -36.40
CA ALA A 5 -11.66 16.81 -35.12
C ALA A 5 -11.26 15.81 -34.04
N SER A 6 -10.14 16.11 -33.36
CA SER A 6 -9.81 15.56 -32.06
C SER A 6 -10.99 15.88 -31.15
N ASN A 7 -11.86 14.91 -30.93
CA ASN A 7 -12.95 15.02 -29.97
C ASN A 7 -12.32 14.72 -28.60
N PRO A 8 -12.11 15.72 -27.71
CA PRO A 8 -11.61 15.45 -26.38
C PRO A 8 -12.78 14.83 -25.62
N GLY A 9 -12.83 13.50 -25.60
CA GLY A 9 -13.74 12.80 -24.69
C GLY A 9 -13.56 13.35 -23.27
N PRO A 10 -14.61 13.36 -22.44
CA PRO A 10 -14.55 13.96 -21.11
C PRO A 10 -13.32 13.45 -20.35
N ASP A 11 -12.56 14.37 -19.74
CA ASP A 11 -11.38 14.05 -18.95
C ASP A 11 -11.74 12.96 -17.95
N ILE A 12 -11.22 11.75 -18.18
CA ILE A 12 -11.47 10.62 -17.30
C ILE A 12 -10.66 10.88 -16.03
N GLN A 13 -11.30 11.47 -15.03
CA GLN A 13 -10.63 11.78 -13.76
C GLN A 13 -10.37 10.52 -12.92
N SER A 14 -11.16 9.46 -13.13
CA SER A 14 -11.09 8.22 -12.35
C SER A 14 -11.18 6.98 -13.23
N PHE A 15 -10.27 6.04 -12.98
CA PHE A 15 -10.37 4.67 -13.49
C PHE A 15 -10.63 3.73 -12.33
N ARG A 16 -11.82 3.11 -12.35
CA ARG A 16 -12.22 2.10 -11.36
C ARG A 16 -12.42 0.76 -12.04
N LEU A 17 -11.79 -0.28 -11.49
CA LEU A 17 -11.92 -1.65 -11.96
C LEU A 17 -12.18 -2.57 -10.78
N ARG A 18 -13.28 -3.32 -10.85
CA ARG A 18 -13.57 -4.42 -9.94
C ARG A 18 -13.59 -5.71 -10.74
N TRP A 19 -12.68 -6.63 -10.44
CA TRP A 19 -12.59 -7.89 -11.19
C TRP A 19 -12.28 -9.07 -10.26
N SER A 20 -13.13 -10.10 -10.37
CA SER A 20 -13.01 -11.36 -9.64
C SER A 20 -13.25 -12.52 -10.59
N SER A 21 -12.19 -13.09 -11.13
CA SER A 21 -12.28 -14.27 -11.98
C SER A 21 -10.95 -15.04 -11.97
N HIS A 22 -11.01 -16.33 -12.30
CA HIS A 22 -9.84 -17.18 -12.43
C HIS A 22 -9.24 -17.13 -13.86
N ASN A 23 -9.78 -16.28 -14.74
CA ASN A 23 -9.33 -16.18 -16.13
C ASN A 23 -8.02 -15.37 -16.25
N TYR A 24 -6.89 -16.07 -16.26
CA TYR A 24 -5.56 -15.47 -16.40
C TYR A 24 -5.35 -14.66 -17.69
N LYS A 25 -6.11 -14.94 -18.77
CA LYS A 25 -6.02 -14.15 -20.02
C LYS A 25 -6.51 -12.72 -19.82
N ALA A 26 -7.48 -12.52 -18.94
CA ALA A 26 -8.00 -11.19 -18.62
C ALA A 26 -6.95 -10.30 -17.95
N LEU A 27 -5.96 -10.85 -17.24
CA LEU A 27 -4.90 -10.08 -16.59
C LEU A 27 -4.05 -9.27 -17.59
N LYS A 28 -3.82 -9.82 -18.80
CA LYS A 28 -3.14 -9.08 -19.87
C LYS A 28 -3.97 -7.88 -20.32
N CYS A 29 -5.28 -8.07 -20.46
CA CYS A 29 -6.21 -6.98 -20.79
C CYS A 29 -6.25 -5.93 -19.68
N ILE A 30 -6.27 -6.33 -18.41
CA ILE A 30 -6.26 -5.43 -17.26
C ILE A 30 -5.00 -4.56 -17.25
N LYS A 31 -3.81 -5.13 -17.47
CA LYS A 31 -2.58 -4.33 -17.60
C LYS A 31 -2.65 -3.31 -18.74
N LYS A 32 -3.26 -3.69 -19.87
CA LYS A 32 -3.50 -2.79 -21.01
C LYS A 32 -4.47 -1.68 -20.62
N TRP A 33 -5.58 -1.99 -19.96
CA TRP A 33 -6.56 -1.01 -19.50
C TRP A 33 -5.97 -0.01 -18.51
N ILE A 34 -5.17 -0.47 -17.55
CA ILE A 34 -4.43 0.41 -16.62
C ILE A 34 -3.51 1.34 -17.43
N SER A 35 -2.73 0.80 -18.37
CA SER A 35 -1.83 1.62 -19.19
C SER A 35 -2.60 2.66 -20.03
N THR A 36 -3.74 2.29 -20.60
CA THR A 36 -4.62 3.21 -21.34
C THR A 36 -5.21 4.28 -20.43
N ALA A 37 -5.59 3.93 -19.20
CA ALA A 37 -6.07 4.89 -18.21
C ALA A 37 -4.99 5.91 -17.85
N LEU A 38 -3.75 5.45 -17.59
CA LEU A 38 -2.61 6.34 -17.33
C LEU A 38 -2.36 7.30 -18.49
N SER A 39 -2.43 6.83 -19.75
CA SER A 39 -2.29 7.70 -20.93
C SER A 39 -3.40 8.74 -21.10
N ARG A 40 -4.52 8.58 -20.39
CA ARG A 40 -5.65 9.51 -20.35
C ARG A 40 -5.61 10.42 -19.12
N ASN A 41 -4.46 10.49 -18.44
CA ASN A 41 -4.21 11.37 -17.32
C ASN A 41 -5.19 11.20 -16.14
N VAL A 42 -5.53 9.97 -15.80
CA VAL A 42 -6.41 9.68 -14.66
C VAL A 42 -5.81 10.18 -13.35
N ALA A 43 -6.63 10.83 -12.53
CA ALA A 43 -6.23 11.30 -11.21
C ALA A 43 -6.42 10.23 -10.13
N ILE A 44 -7.40 9.37 -10.30
CA ILE A 44 -7.78 8.32 -9.35
C ILE A 44 -7.68 6.96 -10.02
N LEU A 45 -6.92 6.04 -9.41
CA LEU A 45 -6.82 4.66 -9.80
C LEU A 45 -7.36 3.76 -8.67
N ASP A 46 -8.51 3.12 -8.87
CA ASP A 46 -9.19 2.28 -7.87
C ASP A 46 -9.37 0.88 -8.43
N ILE A 47 -8.56 -0.07 -7.98
CA ILE A 47 -8.47 -1.41 -8.55
C ILE A 47 -8.67 -2.45 -7.46
N TYR A 48 -9.71 -3.25 -7.62
CA TYR A 48 -9.92 -4.49 -6.88
C TYR A 48 -9.67 -5.68 -7.80
N LEU A 49 -8.77 -6.58 -7.40
CA LEU A 49 -8.48 -7.80 -8.14
C LEU A 49 -8.51 -9.03 -7.22
N ALA A 50 -9.29 -10.03 -7.62
CA ALA A 50 -9.22 -11.38 -7.06
C ALA A 50 -8.69 -12.36 -8.12
N PRO A 51 -7.36 -12.44 -8.35
CA PRO A 51 -6.76 -13.19 -9.44
C PRO A 51 -6.68 -14.71 -9.22
N GLY A 52 -7.41 -15.24 -8.24
CA GLY A 52 -7.39 -16.66 -7.89
C GLY A 52 -5.96 -17.14 -7.62
N LEU A 53 -5.48 -18.07 -8.46
CA LEU A 53 -4.15 -18.66 -8.35
C LEU A 53 -3.05 -17.93 -9.16
N THR A 54 -3.36 -16.87 -9.91
CA THR A 54 -2.35 -16.18 -10.71
C THR A 54 -1.78 -14.97 -9.97
N VAL A 55 -0.48 -14.74 -10.09
CA VAL A 55 0.17 -13.51 -9.58
C VAL A 55 -0.10 -12.36 -10.54
N PHE A 56 -0.58 -11.26 -10.01
CA PHE A 56 -0.72 -10.00 -10.72
C PHE A 56 0.20 -8.95 -10.11
N THR A 57 1.17 -8.50 -10.89
CA THR A 57 2.01 -7.35 -10.54
C THR A 57 1.47 -6.10 -11.20
N VAL A 58 1.25 -5.05 -10.40
CA VAL A 58 0.87 -3.72 -10.91
C VAL A 58 1.95 -3.23 -11.88
N PRO A 59 1.59 -2.64 -13.04
CA PRO A 59 2.57 -2.01 -13.91
C PRO A 59 3.38 -0.92 -13.18
N ALA A 60 4.71 -0.93 -13.29
CA ALA A 60 5.59 0.06 -12.65
C ALA A 60 5.21 1.51 -12.98
N LYS A 61 4.68 1.73 -14.20
CA LYS A 61 4.18 3.03 -14.68
C LYS A 61 3.14 3.69 -13.78
N VAL A 62 2.42 2.92 -12.97
CA VAL A 62 1.45 3.45 -12.00
C VAL A 62 2.14 4.33 -10.94
N PHE A 63 3.42 4.08 -10.65
CA PHE A 63 4.15 4.71 -9.55
C PHE A 63 5.41 5.46 -10.01
N ASP A 64 5.57 5.68 -11.31
CA ASP A 64 6.69 6.44 -11.86
C ASP A 64 6.32 7.90 -12.16
N ALA A 65 7.32 8.70 -12.53
CA ALA A 65 7.13 10.10 -12.89
C ALA A 65 6.39 10.30 -14.23
N SER A 66 6.21 9.25 -15.03
CA SER A 66 5.49 9.31 -16.32
C SER A 66 3.97 9.37 -16.16
N SER A 67 3.47 9.14 -14.94
CA SER A 67 2.06 9.27 -14.58
C SER A 67 1.80 10.43 -13.61
N PRO A 68 2.11 11.69 -13.98
CA PRO A 68 2.06 12.83 -13.05
C PRO A 68 0.65 13.21 -12.61
N SER A 69 -0.38 12.79 -13.34
CA SER A 69 -1.78 13.08 -13.04
C SER A 69 -2.32 12.29 -11.85
N VAL A 70 -1.75 11.10 -11.57
CA VAL A 70 -2.24 10.19 -10.53
C VAL A 70 -1.98 10.76 -9.14
N LYS A 71 -3.07 11.03 -8.41
CA LYS A 71 -3.06 11.56 -7.04
C LYS A 71 -3.53 10.54 -6.01
N VAL A 72 -4.37 9.59 -6.43
CA VAL A 72 -4.98 8.59 -5.56
C VAL A 72 -4.82 7.21 -6.16
N ILE A 73 -4.26 6.28 -5.39
CA ILE A 73 -4.16 4.88 -5.75
C ILE A 73 -4.81 4.06 -4.64
N LYS A 74 -5.80 3.25 -5.01
CA LYS A 74 -6.46 2.26 -4.15
C LYS A 74 -6.32 0.90 -4.78
N LEU A 75 -5.62 -0.01 -4.11
CA LEU A 75 -5.39 -1.38 -4.57
C LEU A 75 -5.91 -2.35 -3.52
N GLU A 76 -6.83 -3.22 -3.93
CA GLU A 76 -7.44 -4.21 -3.06
C GLU A 76 -7.40 -5.61 -3.67
N SER A 77 -7.13 -6.63 -2.85
CA SER A 77 -7.26 -8.03 -3.24
C SER A 77 -8.17 -8.83 -2.32
N HIS A 78 -8.84 -9.86 -2.83
CA HIS A 78 -9.71 -10.72 -2.02
C HIS A 78 -9.02 -12.02 -1.54
N PHE A 79 -7.76 -12.27 -1.90
CA PHE A 79 -7.18 -13.61 -1.74
C PHE A 79 -6.06 -13.70 -0.70
N TYR A 80 -6.15 -14.71 0.17
CA TYR A 80 -5.21 -15.06 1.24
C TYR A 80 -3.78 -15.42 0.79
N GLY A 81 -3.51 -15.41 -0.52
CA GLY A 81 -2.19 -15.74 -1.09
C GLY A 81 -1.32 -14.53 -1.40
N HIS A 82 -1.79 -13.31 -1.13
CA HIS A 82 -1.08 -12.06 -1.46
C HIS A 82 -0.53 -12.05 -2.91
N ARG A 83 -1.37 -12.47 -3.86
CA ARG A 83 -0.99 -12.61 -5.28
C ARG A 83 -1.11 -11.30 -6.06
N PHE A 84 -1.65 -10.25 -5.44
CA PHE A 84 -1.62 -8.90 -5.96
C PHE A 84 -0.38 -8.19 -5.41
N MET A 85 0.60 -7.91 -6.27
CA MET A 85 1.92 -7.40 -5.90
C MET A 85 2.16 -5.98 -6.43
N LEU A 86 2.85 -5.17 -5.64
CA LEU A 86 3.45 -3.92 -6.10
C LEU A 86 4.70 -4.16 -6.99
N PRO A 87 5.06 -3.19 -7.84
CA PRO A 87 6.24 -3.29 -8.71
C PRO A 87 7.55 -2.96 -7.98
N ILE A 88 8.69 -3.22 -8.64
CA ILE A 88 10.05 -2.84 -8.24
C ILE A 88 10.60 -1.83 -9.29
N PRO A 89 11.35 -0.78 -8.91
CA PRO A 89 11.66 -0.34 -7.55
C PRO A 89 10.45 0.22 -6.82
N MET A 90 10.55 0.33 -5.49
CA MET A 90 9.44 0.77 -4.66
C MET A 90 9.12 2.26 -4.88
N LEU A 91 7.84 2.58 -4.71
CA LEU A 91 7.10 3.70 -5.30
C LEU A 91 7.83 5.05 -5.25
N SER A 92 7.90 5.76 -6.39
CA SER A 92 8.54 7.07 -6.51
C SER A 92 7.64 8.10 -7.20
N SER A 93 6.32 7.97 -7.04
CA SER A 93 5.37 8.86 -7.70
C SER A 93 5.44 10.26 -7.06
N PRO A 94 5.77 11.31 -7.83
CA PRO A 94 5.99 12.65 -7.29
C PRO A 94 4.71 13.37 -6.87
N ASN A 95 3.54 12.92 -7.36
CA ASN A 95 2.25 13.60 -7.17
C ASN A 95 1.23 12.79 -6.37
N LEU A 96 1.60 11.59 -5.92
CA LEU A 96 0.72 10.69 -5.18
C LEU A 96 0.44 11.24 -3.78
N LYS A 97 -0.84 11.54 -3.49
CA LYS A 97 -1.31 12.05 -2.20
C LYS A 97 -1.92 10.98 -1.32
N ILE A 98 -2.60 10.01 -1.91
CA ILE A 98 -3.31 8.95 -1.17
C ILE A 98 -2.91 7.60 -1.74
N LEU A 99 -2.42 6.73 -0.87
CA LEU A 99 -2.11 5.33 -1.17
C LEU A 99 -2.86 4.42 -0.21
N GLU A 100 -3.78 3.63 -0.75
CA GLU A 100 -4.55 2.64 -0.01
C GLU A 100 -4.24 1.25 -0.56
N LEU A 101 -3.72 0.38 0.31
CA LEU A 101 -3.30 -0.98 0.01
C LEU A 101 -4.06 -1.92 0.93
N ILE A 102 -4.88 -2.80 0.35
CA ILE A 102 -5.65 -3.80 1.09
C ILE A 102 -5.31 -5.18 0.55
N LYS A 103 -4.76 -6.06 1.39
CA LYS A 103 -4.34 -7.42 1.05
C LYS A 103 -3.32 -7.50 -0.09
N ILE A 104 -2.46 -6.47 -0.19
CA ILE A 104 -1.41 -6.35 -1.20
C ILE A 104 -0.08 -6.89 -0.67
N LYS A 105 0.70 -7.54 -1.54
CA LYS A 105 2.09 -7.92 -1.26
C LYS A 105 3.05 -6.80 -1.64
N LEU A 106 3.88 -6.37 -0.70
CA LEU A 106 4.97 -5.44 -0.98
C LEU A 106 6.07 -6.13 -1.81
N PRO A 107 6.85 -5.37 -2.59
CA PRO A 107 7.93 -5.96 -3.38
C PRO A 107 9.03 -6.51 -2.48
N LYS A 108 9.95 -7.30 -3.04
CA LYS A 108 11.19 -7.62 -2.33
C LYS A 108 11.99 -6.33 -2.12
N GLY A 109 12.63 -6.23 -0.96
CA GLY A 109 13.56 -5.14 -0.67
C GLY A 109 14.81 -5.22 -1.53
N ASP A 110 15.73 -4.30 -1.27
CA ASP A 110 17.07 -4.28 -1.81
C ASP A 110 17.93 -5.48 -1.33
N SER A 111 19.22 -5.48 -1.63
CA SER A 111 20.16 -6.52 -1.18
C SER A 111 20.25 -6.65 0.35
N ASN A 112 19.90 -5.60 1.09
CA ASN A 112 19.88 -5.60 2.55
C ASN A 112 18.55 -6.12 3.11
N GLY A 113 17.51 -6.20 2.27
CA GLY A 113 16.14 -6.54 2.64
C GLY A 113 15.33 -5.33 3.08
N GLU A 114 15.79 -4.12 2.75
CA GLU A 114 15.10 -2.86 3.02
C GLU A 114 14.23 -2.45 1.83
N ALA A 115 13.06 -1.90 2.11
CA ALA A 115 12.23 -1.26 1.10
C ALA A 115 11.85 0.15 1.53
N ILE A 116 12.12 1.13 0.67
CA ILE A 116 11.90 2.56 0.94
C ILE A 116 10.68 3.07 0.16
N LEU A 117 9.71 3.67 0.87
CA LEU A 117 8.56 4.33 0.25
C LEU A 117 8.87 5.82 0.06
N GLY A 118 9.16 6.23 -1.17
CA GLY A 118 9.68 7.56 -1.49
C GLY A 118 8.68 8.51 -2.15
N CYS A 119 7.42 8.55 -1.70
CA CYS A 119 6.40 9.46 -2.28
C CYS A 119 6.43 10.82 -1.55
N PRO A 120 7.04 11.88 -2.11
CA PRO A 120 7.37 13.11 -1.39
C PRO A 120 6.15 13.94 -0.97
N VAL A 121 5.01 13.75 -1.64
CA VAL A 121 3.76 14.49 -1.37
C VAL A 121 2.65 13.63 -0.80
N LEU A 122 2.96 12.41 -0.36
CA LEU A 122 1.98 11.50 0.21
C LEU A 122 1.43 12.08 1.51
N GLU A 123 0.11 12.24 1.59
CA GLU A 123 -0.62 12.79 2.73
C GLU A 123 -1.30 11.68 3.54
N THR A 124 -1.79 10.62 2.87
CA THR A 124 -2.47 9.48 3.51
C THR A 124 -1.90 8.16 3.01
N LEU A 125 -1.50 7.30 3.95
CA LEU A 125 -1.07 5.93 3.71
C LEU A 125 -1.93 4.96 4.53
N VAL A 126 -2.58 4.02 3.83
CA VAL A 126 -3.38 2.96 4.45
C VAL A 126 -2.85 1.61 3.98
N MET A 127 -2.50 0.74 4.93
CA MET A 127 -2.05 -0.63 4.69
C MET A 127 -2.89 -1.59 5.55
N LYS A 128 -3.80 -2.33 4.92
CA LYS A 128 -4.65 -3.32 5.59
C LYS A 128 -4.30 -4.71 5.13
N GLN A 129 -3.92 -5.60 6.04
CA GLN A 129 -3.60 -7.00 5.79
C GLN A 129 -2.55 -7.17 4.68
N CYS A 130 -1.60 -6.23 4.60
CA CYS A 130 -0.53 -6.26 3.61
C CYS A 130 0.54 -7.28 4.00
N HIS A 131 1.18 -7.89 3.00
CA HIS A 131 2.25 -8.85 3.21
C HIS A 131 3.62 -8.22 2.95
N TYR A 132 4.36 -8.00 4.03
CA TYR A 132 5.69 -7.40 4.04
C TYR A 132 6.65 -8.05 5.05
N SER A 133 6.31 -9.23 5.56
CA SER A 133 7.15 -9.99 6.51
C SER A 133 8.45 -10.53 5.91
N HIS A 134 8.55 -10.59 4.57
CA HIS A 134 9.79 -10.94 3.88
C HIS A 134 10.82 -9.82 3.86
N LEU A 135 10.45 -8.61 4.28
CA LEU A 135 11.37 -7.47 4.43
C LEU A 135 12.03 -7.51 5.81
N LYS A 136 13.27 -7.04 5.88
CA LYS A 136 13.92 -6.74 7.16
C LYS A 136 13.50 -5.38 7.68
N VAL A 137 13.43 -4.39 6.78
CA VAL A 137 13.07 -3.01 7.10
C VAL A 137 12.07 -2.48 6.09
N LEU A 138 10.99 -1.89 6.57
CA LEU A 138 10.09 -1.05 5.78
C LEU A 138 10.29 0.40 6.22
N ASN A 139 10.95 1.19 5.36
CA ASN A 139 11.28 2.58 5.62
C ASN A 139 10.23 3.51 5.00
N LEU A 140 9.55 4.26 5.86
CA LEU A 140 8.52 5.23 5.54
C LEU A 140 9.05 6.64 5.80
N SER A 141 9.90 7.13 4.89
CA SER A 141 10.42 8.50 4.89
C SER A 141 9.46 9.45 4.16
N LEU A 142 8.37 9.84 4.83
CA LEU A 142 7.22 10.50 4.22
C LEU A 142 6.94 11.85 4.89
N ASN A 143 7.65 12.89 4.43
CA ASN A 143 7.65 14.20 5.10
C ASN A 143 6.30 14.91 5.13
N ARG A 144 5.40 14.64 4.17
CA ARG A 144 4.06 15.27 4.10
C ARG A 144 2.93 14.39 4.63
N LEU A 145 3.25 13.21 5.17
CA LEU A 145 2.26 12.27 5.66
C LEU A 145 1.53 12.86 6.86
N LYS A 146 0.20 12.91 6.78
CA LYS A 146 -0.72 13.37 7.83
C LYS A 146 -1.42 12.20 8.48
N GLU A 147 -1.71 11.15 7.72
CA GLU A 147 -2.49 10.00 8.16
C GLU A 147 -1.77 8.70 7.79
N LEU A 148 -1.54 7.86 8.80
CA LEU A 148 -1.00 6.52 8.64
C LEU A 148 -1.92 5.52 9.33
N GLU A 149 -2.46 4.58 8.57
CA GLU A 149 -3.19 3.42 9.08
C GLU A 149 -2.48 2.14 8.66
N ILE A 150 -2.13 1.32 9.64
CA ILE A 150 -1.63 -0.04 9.43
C ILE A 150 -2.51 -0.99 10.23
N ASP A 151 -3.28 -1.82 9.53
CA ASP A 151 -4.20 -2.79 10.14
C ASP A 151 -3.86 -4.21 9.72
N ASN A 152 -3.33 -5.00 10.64
CA ASN A 152 -3.04 -6.42 10.48
C ASN A 152 -3.97 -7.30 11.34
N SER A 153 -5.15 -6.79 11.73
CA SER A 153 -6.01 -7.39 12.76
C SER A 153 -7.03 -8.43 12.27
N ALA A 154 -6.98 -8.83 11.01
CA ALA A 154 -8.06 -9.61 10.39
C ALA A 154 -7.70 -11.05 9.97
N GLU A 155 -6.57 -11.62 10.41
CA GLU A 155 -6.17 -12.98 10.02
C GLU A 155 -6.35 -14.00 11.16
N ARG A 156 -7.32 -14.92 10.97
CA ARG A 156 -7.47 -16.18 11.75
C ARG A 156 -6.46 -17.26 11.34
N PHE A 157 -5.71 -17.04 10.25
CA PHE A 157 -4.70 -17.95 9.74
C PHE A 157 -3.34 -17.27 9.80
N ARG A 158 -2.33 -18.00 10.30
CA ARG A 158 -0.98 -17.53 10.62
C ARG A 158 -0.14 -17.11 9.41
N VAL A 159 -0.61 -16.20 8.57
CA VAL A 159 0.20 -15.61 7.49
C VAL A 159 0.57 -14.19 7.89
N THR A 160 1.76 -14.14 8.49
CA THR A 160 2.47 -13.02 9.06
C THR A 160 2.56 -11.82 8.11
N GLY A 161 1.79 -10.76 8.38
CA GLY A 161 2.08 -9.40 7.87
C GLY A 161 3.20 -8.73 8.67
N VAL A 162 3.25 -8.99 9.97
CA VAL A 162 4.28 -8.48 10.89
C VAL A 162 5.23 -9.62 11.27
N GLY A 163 6.05 -10.06 10.31
CA GLY A 163 7.20 -10.93 10.62
C GLY A 163 8.26 -10.16 11.44
N ASP A 164 9.51 -10.58 11.37
CA ASP A 164 10.64 -9.82 11.94
C ASP A 164 10.95 -8.50 11.16
N CYS A 165 9.98 -7.98 10.39
CA CYS A 165 10.13 -6.73 9.64
C CYS A 165 10.02 -5.54 10.58
N LYS A 166 11.09 -4.73 10.63
CA LYS A 166 11.14 -3.46 11.35
C LYS A 166 10.46 -2.38 10.52
N LEU A 167 9.50 -1.68 11.13
CA LEU A 167 8.94 -0.46 10.56
C LEU A 167 9.77 0.74 11.03
N GLU A 168 10.33 1.50 10.10
CA GLU A 168 11.00 2.78 10.37
C GLU A 168 10.15 3.91 9.81
N LEU A 169 9.66 4.78 10.68
CA LEU A 169 8.77 5.87 10.30
C LEU A 169 9.43 7.23 10.53
N HIS A 170 9.63 8.00 9.46
CA HIS A 170 10.04 9.40 9.49
C HIS A 170 8.95 10.26 8.84
N ALA A 171 8.02 10.76 9.66
CA ALA A 171 6.86 11.53 9.23
C ALA A 171 6.59 12.71 10.20
N PRO A 172 7.31 13.84 10.08
CA PRO A 172 7.21 14.97 11.02
C PRO A 172 5.85 15.67 11.05
N ASN A 173 5.04 15.53 10.00
CA ASN A 173 3.72 16.14 9.88
C ASN A 173 2.56 15.16 10.17
N LEU A 174 2.86 13.99 10.71
CA LEU A 174 1.85 13.00 11.04
C LEU A 174 0.89 13.58 12.09
N SER A 175 -0.39 13.35 11.91
CA SER A 175 -1.46 13.82 12.80
C SER A 175 -2.32 12.67 13.32
N ILE A 176 -2.52 11.66 12.47
CA ILE A 176 -3.28 10.46 12.78
C ILE A 176 -2.36 9.26 12.54
N PHE A 177 -2.14 8.49 13.61
CA PHE A 177 -1.52 7.17 13.52
C PHE A 177 -2.46 6.13 14.10
N VAL A 178 -2.82 5.15 13.27
CA VAL A 178 -3.64 4.01 13.65
C VAL A 178 -2.84 2.75 13.37
N TYR A 179 -2.52 2.01 14.44
CA TYR A 179 -1.88 0.70 14.34
C TYR A 179 -2.79 -0.35 14.98
N MET A 180 -3.26 -1.31 14.17
CA MET A 180 -4.07 -2.43 14.64
C MET A 180 -3.34 -3.75 14.38
N PHE A 181 -3.21 -4.56 15.43
CA PHE A 181 -2.67 -5.90 15.34
C PHE A 181 -3.45 -6.84 16.26
N ILE A 182 -3.37 -8.13 15.95
CA ILE A 182 -3.77 -9.20 16.85
C ILE A 182 -2.54 -9.62 17.64
N TRP A 183 -2.70 -9.84 18.94
CA TRP A 183 -1.76 -10.59 19.76
C TRP A 183 -2.53 -11.72 20.48
N GLU A 184 -1.91 -12.90 20.58
CA GLU A 184 -2.50 -14.06 21.28
C GLU A 184 -2.31 -13.89 22.79
N LEU A 185 -3.40 -13.74 23.54
CA LEU A 185 -3.45 -13.97 24.98
C LEU A 185 -4.27 -15.24 25.22
N GLY A 186 -3.63 -16.41 25.16
CA GLY A 186 -4.33 -17.70 25.23
C GLY A 186 -5.23 -17.94 24.01
N SER A 187 -6.46 -18.41 24.21
CA SER A 187 -7.44 -18.69 23.14
C SER A 187 -8.28 -17.47 22.72
N ALA A 188 -8.02 -16.28 23.27
CA ALA A 188 -8.78 -15.06 23.00
C ALA A 188 -7.98 -14.10 22.11
N TYR A 189 -8.56 -13.76 20.96
CA TYR A 189 -8.06 -12.72 20.07
C TYR A 189 -8.57 -11.35 20.56
N ARG A 190 -7.67 -10.46 21.00
CA ARG A 190 -8.02 -9.08 21.33
C ARG A 190 -7.51 -8.13 20.25
N ARG A 191 -8.38 -7.22 19.82
CA ARG A 191 -8.02 -6.09 18.97
C ARG A 191 -7.51 -4.96 19.86
N THR A 192 -6.32 -4.45 19.58
CA THR A 192 -5.82 -3.23 20.20
C THR A 192 -5.56 -2.23 19.07
N ALA A 193 -6.25 -1.09 19.13
CA ALA A 193 -5.91 0.05 18.31
C ALA A 193 -5.02 0.95 19.17
N ILE A 194 -3.77 1.13 18.74
CA ILE A 194 -2.96 2.23 19.26
C ILE A 194 -3.31 3.43 18.38
N SER A 195 -4.16 4.30 18.91
CA SER A 195 -4.35 5.64 18.38
C SER A 195 -3.50 6.57 19.23
N MET A 196 -2.41 7.07 18.66
CA MET A 196 -1.56 8.04 19.32
C MET A 196 -1.72 9.38 18.59
N PRO A 197 -2.02 10.50 19.29
CA PRO A 197 -1.73 11.82 18.74
C PRO A 197 -0.23 11.88 18.50
N ALA A 198 0.18 12.25 17.28
CA ALA A 198 1.57 12.16 16.87
C ALA A 198 2.48 13.05 17.73
N PHE A 199 3.56 12.46 18.26
CA PHE A 199 4.67 13.21 18.84
C PHE A 199 5.48 13.82 17.68
N ARG A 200 5.71 15.14 17.73
CA ARG A 200 6.57 15.82 16.73
C ARG A 200 7.99 15.28 16.84
N GLY A 201 8.52 14.75 15.73
CA GLY A 201 9.97 14.52 15.54
C GLY A 201 10.52 13.17 15.99
N THR A 202 9.70 12.14 16.20
CA THR A 202 10.18 10.82 16.64
C THR A 202 10.17 9.77 15.53
N THR A 203 11.31 9.12 15.33
CA THR A 203 11.39 7.81 14.65
C THR A 203 10.75 6.77 15.54
N PHE A 204 9.77 6.03 15.01
CA PHE A 204 9.17 4.91 15.73
C PHE A 204 9.71 3.60 15.18
N GLU A 205 10.12 2.72 16.09
CA GLU A 205 10.35 1.31 15.80
C GLU A 205 9.16 0.53 16.35
N VAL A 206 8.34 -0.02 15.45
CA VAL A 206 7.26 -0.93 15.83
C VAL A 206 7.71 -2.34 15.51
N SER A 207 8.08 -3.10 16.54
CA SER A 207 8.38 -4.54 16.43
C SER A 207 7.24 -5.34 17.08
N PRO A 208 6.67 -6.34 16.39
CA PRO A 208 5.60 -7.19 16.93
C PRO A 208 6.06 -8.10 18.08
N ARG A 209 7.38 -8.24 18.29
CA ARG A 209 7.95 -8.97 19.44
C ARG A 209 8.31 -7.99 20.55
N ALA A 210 7.32 -7.42 21.22
CA ALA A 210 7.53 -6.88 22.55
C ALA A 210 7.80 -8.05 23.51
N LYS A 211 9.07 -8.43 23.70
CA LYS A 211 9.48 -9.09 24.93
C LYS A 211 9.25 -8.07 26.04
N GLY A 212 8.11 -8.16 26.73
CA GLY A 212 7.76 -7.45 27.96
C GLY A 212 8.18 -5.99 28.03
N CYS A 213 7.22 -5.07 27.94
CA CYS A 213 7.39 -3.75 28.56
C CYS A 213 7.80 -3.95 30.02
N LYS A 214 9.09 -3.83 30.33
CA LYS A 214 9.59 -3.58 31.67
C LYS A 214 9.93 -2.09 31.74
N GLY A 215 9.23 -1.39 32.64
CA GLY A 215 9.74 -0.13 33.20
C GLY A 215 9.04 1.15 32.76
N CYS A 216 7.75 1.29 33.02
CA CYS A 216 7.29 2.52 33.67
C CYS A 216 6.97 2.14 35.12
N GLY A 217 8.03 2.12 35.95
CA GLY A 217 7.90 2.18 37.40
C GLY A 217 8.00 3.65 37.79
N SER A 218 6.91 4.12 38.43
CA SER A 218 6.76 5.28 39.31
C SER A 218 8.03 5.99 39.77
#